data_AF-A0A453R6X3-F1
#
_entry.id   AF-A0A453R6X3-F1
#
_cell.length_a   1.000
_cell.length_b   1.000
_cell.length_c   1.000
_cell.angle_alpha   90.00
_cell.angle_beta   90.00
_cell.angle_gamma   90.00
#
_symmetry.space_group_name_H-M   'P 1'
#
loop_
_entity.id
_entity.type
_entity.pdbx_description
1 polymer ?
#
loop_
_entity_poly.entity_id
_entity_poly.type
_entity_poly.pdbx_seq_one_letter_code
_entity_poly.pdbx_strand_id
1 'polypeptide(L)'
;NNEVLAYWLSNASTLLLLLQRTLKASGSTGMAPQRRRSSSATLFGRMTQSFRGTPQGVNLALINGSMVSGVETLRQVEAKYPALLFKQQLTAYVEKIYGMIRDNLKKEISPLLGLCIQAPRTSRASMMKGSSRSNTNTAAQQALIAHWQGIVKSLGNFLNILKVNNVPPFLVRKVFTQIFSFINVQLFNSLLLRRECCSFSNGEYVKAGLAELEHWCYRATDEYAGSAWDELKHIRQAIGFLVIHQKPKKTLDEISHDLCPVSGEIH
;
A
#
# COMPACT_ATOMS: atom_id res chain seq x y z
N ASN A 1 -19.73 -3.95 0.10
CA ASN A 1 -19.67 -4.82 -1.08
C ASN A 1 -18.48 -4.36 -1.94
N ASN A 2 -17.33 -5.05 -1.86
CA ASN A 2 -16.09 -4.64 -2.55
C ASN A 2 -16.15 -4.85 -4.06
N GLU A 3 -16.94 -5.81 -4.55
CA GLU A 3 -17.14 -6.06 -5.98
C GLU A 3 -17.81 -4.87 -6.66
N VAL A 4 -18.88 -4.34 -6.06
CA VAL A 4 -19.57 -3.14 -6.55
C VAL A 4 -18.64 -1.92 -6.56
N LEU A 5 -17.81 -1.76 -5.52
CA LEU A 5 -16.82 -0.68 -5.50
C LEU A 5 -15.77 -0.84 -6.62
N ALA A 6 -15.27 -2.06 -6.84
CA ALA A 6 -14.30 -2.33 -7.90
C ALA A 6 -14.89 -2.09 -9.30
N TYR A 7 -16.13 -2.53 -9.54
CA TYR A 7 -16.88 -2.24 -10.76
C TYR A 7 -16.97 -0.73 -11.02
N TRP A 8 -17.41 0.06 -10.02
CA TRP A 8 -17.52 1.50 -10.18
C TRP A 8 -16.16 2.19 -10.30
N LEU A 9 -15.12 1.70 -9.63
CA LEU A 9 -13.77 2.22 -9.78
C LEU A 9 -13.28 2.07 -11.22
N SER A 10 -13.47 0.89 -11.83
CA SER A 10 -13.09 0.61 -13.21
C SER A 10 -13.82 1.51 -14.20
N ASN A 11 -15.16 1.56 -14.11
CA ASN A 11 -15.97 2.37 -15.02
C ASN A 11 -15.73 3.87 -14.86
N ALA A 12 -15.69 4.38 -13.62
CA ALA A 12 -15.50 5.80 -13.35
C ALA A 12 -14.09 6.27 -13.74
N SER A 13 -13.05 5.47 -13.50
CA SER A 13 -11.68 5.80 -13.91
C SER A 13 -11.52 5.78 -15.44
N THR A 14 -12.16 4.83 -16.12
CA THR A 14 -12.19 4.77 -17.59
C THR A 14 -12.91 5.99 -18.18
N LEU A 15 -14.09 6.35 -17.66
CA LEU A 15 -14.79 7.55 -18.09
C LEU A 15 -13.97 8.82 -17.83
N LEU A 16 -13.30 8.91 -16.68
CA LEU A 16 -12.44 10.04 -16.35
C LEU A 16 -11.27 10.17 -17.32
N LEU A 17 -10.65 9.05 -17.69
CA LEU A 17 -9.58 8.99 -18.69
C LEU A 17 -10.07 9.49 -20.07
N LEU A 18 -11.25 9.03 -20.50
CA LEU A 18 -11.86 9.47 -21.76
C LEU A 18 -12.16 10.97 -21.74
N LEU A 19 -12.71 11.50 -20.64
CA LEU A 19 -12.93 12.94 -20.48
C LEU A 19 -11.62 13.73 -20.48
N GLN A 20 -10.55 13.20 -19.88
CA GLN A 20 -9.23 13.85 -19.91
C GLN A 20 -8.65 13.91 -21.33
N ARG A 21 -8.88 12.88 -22.16
CA ARG A 21 -8.41 12.83 -23.55
C ARG A 21 -9.25 13.73 -24.48
N THR A 22 -10.54 13.84 -24.23
CA THR A 22 -11.47 14.58 -25.10
C THR A 22 -11.66 16.04 -24.71
N LEU A 23 -11.53 16.41 -23.44
CA LEU A 23 -11.79 17.78 -22.97
C LEU A 23 -10.50 18.60 -22.81
N LYS A 24 -10.39 19.70 -23.56
CA LYS A 24 -9.37 20.73 -23.31
C LYS A 24 -9.97 21.80 -22.39
N ALA A 25 -9.32 22.05 -21.25
CA ALA A 25 -9.65 23.22 -20.44
C ALA A 25 -9.21 24.47 -21.22
N SER A 26 -10.12 25.40 -21.45
CA SER A 26 -9.80 26.65 -22.13
C SER A 26 -8.78 27.42 -21.28
N GLY A 27 -7.54 27.57 -21.79
CA GLY A 27 -6.47 28.29 -21.08
C GLY A 27 -5.01 27.86 -21.30
N SER A 28 -4.69 26.82 -22.08
CA SER A 28 -3.28 26.41 -22.27
C SER A 28 -2.60 26.90 -23.56
N THR A 29 -3.24 27.78 -24.34
CA THR A 29 -2.63 28.38 -25.53
C THR A 29 -3.05 29.84 -25.65
N GLY A 30 -2.21 30.77 -25.17
CA GLY A 30 -2.37 32.20 -25.43
C GLY A 30 -1.81 33.09 -24.32
N MET A 31 -0.59 33.60 -24.55
CA MET A 31 -0.02 34.85 -24.01
C MET A 31 -0.29 35.19 -22.53
N ALA A 32 0.74 35.07 -21.71
CA ALA A 32 0.83 35.86 -20.49
C ALA A 32 1.03 37.34 -20.83
N PRO A 33 0.21 38.27 -20.35
CA PRO A 33 0.65 39.63 -20.07
C PRO A 33 1.01 39.68 -18.59
N GLN A 34 2.31 39.84 -18.35
CA GLN A 34 2.91 40.21 -17.08
C GLN A 34 2.29 41.53 -16.59
N ARG A 35 1.21 41.46 -15.79
CA ARG A 35 0.69 42.60 -15.04
C ARG A 35 0.99 42.43 -13.55
N ARG A 36 1.85 43.34 -13.07
CA ARG A 36 2.24 43.58 -11.69
C ARG A 36 1.03 43.48 -10.75
N ARG A 37 1.09 42.58 -9.76
CA ARG A 37 0.20 42.64 -8.58
C ARG A 37 0.73 43.73 -7.65
N SER A 38 0.12 44.89 -7.72
CA SER A 38 0.13 45.84 -6.60
C SER A 38 -0.83 45.32 -5.53
N SER A 39 -0.33 45.26 -4.30
CA SER A 39 -1.07 44.92 -3.09
C SER A 39 -2.28 45.84 -2.89
N SER A 40 -3.45 45.27 -2.63
CA SER A 40 -4.54 45.98 -1.95
C SER A 40 -5.36 45.00 -1.13
N ALA A 41 -5.50 45.35 0.13
CA ALA A 41 -6.17 44.60 1.18
C ALA A 41 -7.68 44.81 1.14
N THR A 42 -8.42 43.73 1.35
CA THR A 42 -9.81 43.69 1.85
C THR A 42 -9.85 42.43 2.73
N LEU A 43 -9.77 42.46 4.07
CA LEU A 43 -10.70 43.04 5.05
C LEU A 43 -12.16 42.64 4.74
N PHE A 44 -12.49 41.37 5.01
CA PHE A 44 -13.68 40.88 5.74
C PHE A 44 -13.90 39.37 5.43
N GLY A 45 -13.92 38.53 6.47
CA GLY A 45 -14.36 37.12 6.38
C GLY A 45 -13.44 36.09 7.04
N ARG A 46 -13.21 36.20 8.34
CA ARG A 46 -12.38 35.26 9.14
C ARG A 46 -13.24 34.56 10.20
N MET A 47 -13.63 33.31 9.93
CA MET A 47 -13.97 32.19 10.85
C MET A 47 -14.63 31.13 9.96
N THR A 48 -13.98 30.03 9.58
CA THR A 48 -13.65 28.90 10.44
C THR A 48 -12.40 28.17 9.89
N GLN A 49 -11.34 28.13 10.68
CA GLN A 49 -10.33 27.08 10.52
C GLN A 49 -10.84 25.85 11.24
N SER A 50 -11.17 24.80 10.50
CA SER A 50 -11.35 23.46 11.05
C SER A 50 -11.05 22.40 9.99
N PHE A 51 -9.81 21.90 10.04
CA PHE A 51 -9.49 20.47 9.95
C PHE A 51 -9.98 19.70 8.71
N ARG A 52 -9.28 19.84 7.58
CA ARG A 52 -9.08 18.75 6.61
C ARG A 52 -7.69 18.83 5.99
N GLY A 53 -6.70 18.33 6.73
CA GLY A 53 -5.46 17.87 6.11
C GLY A 53 -5.77 16.61 5.31
N THR A 54 -5.89 16.73 4.00
CA THR A 54 -5.84 15.57 3.10
C THR A 54 -4.39 15.13 3.00
N PRO A 55 -4.06 13.84 3.23
CA PRO A 55 -2.73 13.36 2.90
C PRO A 55 -2.51 13.50 1.39
N GLN A 56 -1.34 13.97 0.98
CA GLN A 56 -0.91 13.95 -0.41
C GLN A 56 -0.90 12.49 -0.89
N GLY A 57 -1.91 12.11 -1.66
CA GLY A 57 -2.11 10.73 -2.06
C GLY A 57 -2.76 10.65 -3.44
N VAL A 58 -1.92 10.35 -4.44
CA VAL A 58 -2.26 10.09 -5.85
C VAL A 58 -2.65 11.35 -6.64
N ASN A 59 -1.64 12.01 -7.21
CA ASN A 59 -1.85 13.05 -8.22
C ASN A 59 -2.19 12.38 -9.57
N LEU A 60 -3.47 12.23 -9.90
CA LEU A 60 -3.94 11.66 -11.18
C LEU A 60 -3.54 12.50 -12.42
N ALA A 61 -2.84 13.63 -12.22
CA ALA A 61 -2.33 14.46 -13.31
C ALA A 61 -1.16 13.82 -14.10
N LEU A 62 -0.52 12.76 -13.60
CA LEU A 62 0.61 12.07 -14.26
C LEU A 62 0.18 10.95 -15.22
N ILE A 63 -1.02 11.02 -15.79
CA ILE A 63 -1.47 10.06 -16.82
C ILE A 63 -0.87 10.40 -18.20
N ASN A 64 -0.15 11.52 -18.32
CA ASN A 64 0.36 12.04 -19.59
C ASN A 64 1.76 11.55 -19.99
N GLY A 65 2.41 10.69 -19.20
CA GLY A 65 3.77 10.21 -19.46
C GLY A 65 3.80 8.76 -19.94
N SER A 66 4.02 8.55 -21.24
CA SER A 66 4.43 7.29 -21.87
C SER A 66 3.45 6.10 -21.79
N MET A 67 2.40 6.10 -22.64
CA MET A 67 1.75 4.86 -23.09
C MET A 67 1.15 5.03 -24.50
N VAL A 68 1.81 4.41 -25.50
CA VAL A 68 1.31 3.91 -26.80
C VAL A 68 0.57 4.90 -27.73
N SER A 69 1.34 5.33 -28.73
CA SER A 69 0.93 5.96 -29.99
C SER A 69 0.07 5.04 -30.87
N GLY A 70 -1.25 4.94 -30.62
CA GLY A 70 -2.08 4.02 -31.42
C GLY A 70 -3.60 4.20 -31.42
N VAL A 71 -4.16 5.18 -30.70
CA VAL A 71 -5.59 5.51 -30.84
C VAL A 71 -5.68 6.96 -31.28
N GLU A 72 -6.28 7.14 -32.46
CA GLU A 72 -6.54 8.37 -33.17
C GLU A 72 -6.62 9.60 -32.26
N THR A 73 -5.97 10.67 -32.73
CA THR A 73 -6.03 12.03 -32.23
C THR A 73 -7.48 12.49 -32.11
N LEU A 74 -8.19 12.09 -31.04
CA LEU A 74 -9.53 12.57 -30.75
C LEU A 74 -9.45 14.09 -30.71
N ARG A 75 -10.16 14.75 -31.63
CA ARG A 75 -10.24 16.21 -31.68
C ARG A 75 -10.67 16.69 -30.30
N GLN A 76 -9.75 17.33 -29.58
CA GLN A 76 -10.03 17.86 -28.26
C GLN A 76 -11.11 18.95 -28.36
N VAL A 77 -12.17 18.78 -27.59
CA VAL A 77 -13.31 19.71 -27.53
C VAL A 77 -13.09 20.66 -26.36
N GLU A 78 -13.34 21.95 -26.60
CA GLU A 78 -13.30 22.96 -25.55
C GLU A 78 -14.40 22.68 -24.52
N ALA A 79 -14.01 22.45 -23.27
CA ALA A 79 -14.96 22.13 -22.21
C ALA A 79 -15.65 23.39 -21.68
N LYS A 80 -16.98 23.38 -21.69
CA LYS A 80 -17.79 24.38 -20.96
C LYS A 80 -17.84 24.05 -19.47
N TYR A 81 -18.20 25.04 -18.66
CA TYR A 81 -18.25 24.94 -17.19
C TYR A 81 -18.96 23.68 -16.65
N PRO A 82 -20.15 23.25 -17.17
CA PRO A 82 -20.80 22.03 -16.68
C PRO A 82 -19.95 20.76 -16.87
N ALA A 83 -19.22 20.65 -17.99
CA ALA A 83 -18.35 19.51 -18.26
C ALA A 83 -17.12 19.50 -17.34
N LEU A 84 -16.56 20.68 -17.02
CA LEU A 84 -15.48 20.82 -16.05
C LEU A 84 -15.93 20.42 -14.65
N LEU A 85 -17.12 20.87 -14.23
CA LEU A 85 -17.69 20.51 -12.93
C LEU A 85 -17.97 19.00 -12.83
N PHE A 86 -18.53 18.40 -13.89
CA PHE A 86 -18.74 16.95 -13.97
C PHE A 86 -17.41 16.18 -13.85
N LYS A 87 -16.37 16.59 -14.59
CA LYS A 87 -15.03 15.99 -14.50
C LYS A 87 -14.46 16.08 -13.09
N GLN A 88 -14.63 17.22 -12.42
CA GLN A 88 -14.18 17.41 -11.03
C GLN A 88 -14.92 16.49 -10.06
N GLN A 89 -16.24 16.40 -10.17
CA GLN A 89 -17.05 15.50 -9.34
C GLN A 89 -16.72 14.03 -9.58
N LEU A 90 -16.51 13.64 -10.85
CA LEU A 90 -16.09 12.29 -11.20
C LEU A 90 -14.72 11.95 -10.62
N THR A 91 -13.78 12.90 -10.63
CA THR A 91 -12.45 12.74 -10.01
C THR A 91 -12.60 12.49 -8.50
N ALA A 92 -13.37 13.33 -7.80
CA ALA A 92 -13.62 13.16 -6.37
C ALA A 92 -14.34 11.83 -6.06
N TYR A 93 -15.21 11.35 -6.96
CA TYR A 93 -15.89 10.07 -6.81
C TYR A 93 -14.93 8.88 -6.97
N VAL A 94 -14.03 8.92 -7.96
CA VAL A 94 -12.95 7.93 -8.12
C VAL A 94 -12.07 7.87 -6.87
N GLU A 95 -11.61 9.02 -6.37
CA GLU A 95 -10.81 9.11 -5.15
C GLU A 95 -11.54 8.53 -3.93
N LYS A 96 -12.84 8.81 -3.80
CA LYS A 96 -13.69 8.29 -2.72
C LYS A 96 -13.80 6.76 -2.78
N ILE A 97 -14.08 6.19 -3.96
CA ILE A 97 -14.19 4.74 -4.13
C ILE A 97 -12.83 4.06 -3.87
N TYR A 98 -11.75 4.62 -4.41
CA TYR A 98 -10.39 4.14 -4.18
C TYR A 98 -10.07 4.11 -2.68
N GLY A 99 -10.38 5.19 -1.96
CA GLY A 99 -10.21 5.28 -0.51
C GLY A 99 -11.00 4.20 0.23
N MET A 100 -12.27 3.99 -0.14
CA MET A 100 -13.12 2.96 0.47
C MET A 100 -12.56 1.55 0.29
N ILE A 101 -12.10 1.18 -0.92
CA ILE A 101 -11.50 -0.14 -1.19
C ILE A 101 -10.27 -0.35 -0.32
N ARG A 102 -9.36 0.63 -0.31
CA ARG A 102 -8.14 0.56 0.51
C ARG A 102 -8.47 0.43 2.00
N ASP A 103 -9.40 1.24 2.49
CA ASP A 103 -9.72 1.29 3.91
C ASP A 103 -10.47 0.01 4.36
N ASN A 104 -11.27 -0.59 3.48
CA ASN A 104 -11.87 -1.91 3.72
C ASN A 104 -10.79 -3.00 3.87
N LEU A 105 -9.78 -3.01 2.99
CA LEU A 105 -8.68 -3.98 3.10
C LEU A 105 -7.88 -3.75 4.38
N LYS A 106 -7.55 -2.49 4.73
CA LYS A 106 -6.90 -2.18 6.02
C LYS A 106 -7.72 -2.72 7.19
N LYS A 107 -9.03 -2.46 7.19
CA LYS A 107 -9.94 -2.91 8.25
C LYS A 107 -9.95 -4.45 8.37
N GLU A 108 -9.92 -5.17 7.26
CA GLU A 108 -9.91 -6.63 7.25
C GLU A 108 -8.62 -7.22 7.83
N ILE A 109 -7.46 -6.67 7.49
CA ILE A 109 -6.16 -7.22 7.93
C ILE A 109 -5.73 -6.73 9.32
N SER A 110 -6.24 -5.59 9.79
CA SER A 110 -5.79 -4.96 11.05
C SER A 110 -5.87 -5.89 12.28
N PRO A 111 -6.96 -6.65 12.50
CA PRO A 111 -7.03 -7.58 13.63
C PRO A 111 -5.96 -8.67 13.58
N LEU A 112 -5.60 -9.14 12.38
CA LEU A 112 -4.58 -10.17 12.18
C LEU A 112 -3.17 -9.61 12.41
N LEU A 113 -2.91 -8.38 11.96
CA LEU A 113 -1.60 -7.72 12.16
C LEU A 113 -1.23 -7.60 13.64
N GLY A 114 -2.20 -7.34 14.52
CA GLY A 114 -1.97 -7.29 15.98
C GLY A 114 -1.48 -8.63 16.57
N LEU A 115 -1.78 -9.75 15.90
CA LEU A 115 -1.37 -11.11 16.30
C LEU A 115 -0.07 -11.55 15.62
N CYS A 116 0.40 -10.81 14.62
CA CYS A 116 1.56 -11.18 13.81
C CYS A 116 2.91 -10.82 14.43
N ILE A 117 2.93 -10.08 15.54
CA ILE A 117 4.19 -9.60 16.15
C ILE A 117 4.78 -10.54 17.21
N GLN A 118 3.96 -11.45 17.73
CA GLN A 118 4.35 -12.35 18.80
C GLN A 118 4.10 -13.78 18.35
N ALA A 119 5.13 -14.62 18.41
CA ALA A 119 5.00 -16.03 18.05
C ALA A 119 3.93 -16.67 18.94
N PRO A 120 2.91 -17.35 18.36
CA PRO A 120 1.90 -18.02 19.17
C PRO A 120 2.57 -19.04 20.09
N ARG A 121 2.44 -18.84 21.40
CA ARG A 121 3.00 -19.78 22.37
C ARG A 121 2.02 -20.94 22.50
N THR A 122 2.31 -22.07 21.88
CA THR A 122 1.63 -23.33 22.21
C THR A 122 1.87 -23.58 23.70
N SER A 123 0.80 -23.53 24.49
CA SER A 123 0.82 -23.67 25.94
C SER A 123 1.71 -24.86 26.35
N ARG A 124 2.79 -24.61 27.08
CA ARG A 124 3.68 -25.64 27.63
C ARG A 124 2.97 -26.66 28.55
N ALA A 125 1.68 -26.48 28.83
CA ALA A 125 0.87 -27.35 29.67
C ALA A 125 0.69 -28.78 29.14
N SER A 126 1.02 -29.07 27.88
CA SER A 126 0.89 -30.42 27.30
C SER A 126 2.20 -31.21 27.17
N MET A 127 3.37 -30.62 27.46
CA MET A 127 4.66 -31.30 27.28
C MET A 127 5.08 -32.09 28.53
N MET A 128 4.20 -32.99 28.98
CA MET A 128 4.55 -34.06 29.91
C MET A 128 4.03 -35.39 29.37
N LYS A 129 4.59 -35.84 28.23
CA LYS A 129 4.80 -37.27 27.95
C LYS A 129 5.66 -37.42 26.71
N GLY A 130 6.69 -38.25 26.86
CA GLY A 130 7.80 -38.38 25.91
C GLY A 130 7.48 -39.06 24.59
N SER A 131 8.55 -39.07 23.80
CA SER A 131 8.85 -39.95 22.67
C SER A 131 8.15 -39.70 21.32
N SER A 132 9.00 -39.42 20.33
CA SER A 132 8.89 -39.77 18.90
C SER A 132 7.86 -39.05 18.05
N ARG A 133 8.11 -37.81 17.57
CA ARG A 133 7.36 -37.25 16.42
C ARG A 133 8.18 -36.24 15.58
N SER A 134 8.80 -36.71 14.49
CA SER A 134 9.32 -35.81 13.44
C SER A 134 8.23 -35.32 12.47
N ASN A 135 6.97 -35.75 12.64
CA ASN A 135 5.82 -35.37 11.79
C ASN A 135 4.82 -34.39 12.44
N THR A 136 5.05 -33.90 13.66
CA THR A 136 4.17 -32.91 14.32
C THR A 136 4.60 -31.47 14.11
N ASN A 137 5.78 -31.24 13.55
CA ASN A 137 6.32 -29.88 13.38
C ASN A 137 5.56 -29.09 12.31
N THR A 138 5.06 -29.74 11.26
CA THR A 138 4.36 -29.07 10.15
C THR A 138 3.01 -28.50 10.58
N ALA A 139 2.17 -29.27 11.29
CA ALA A 139 0.88 -28.79 11.78
C ALA A 139 1.02 -27.70 12.87
N ALA A 140 2.02 -27.83 13.74
CA ALA A 140 2.33 -26.80 14.74
C ALA A 140 2.89 -25.53 14.07
N GLN A 141 3.77 -25.64 13.06
CA GLN A 141 4.25 -24.50 12.26
C GLN A 141 3.13 -23.85 11.43
N GLN A 142 2.19 -24.63 10.89
CA GLN A 142 1.03 -24.10 10.17
C GLN A 142 0.09 -23.33 11.09
N ALA A 143 -0.10 -23.76 12.34
CA ALA A 143 -0.83 -22.99 13.35
C ALA A 143 -0.09 -21.69 13.71
N LEU A 144 1.25 -21.69 13.71
CA LEU A 144 2.04 -20.48 13.96
C LEU A 144 1.84 -19.44 12.86
N ILE A 145 1.83 -19.83 11.58
CA ILE A 145 1.75 -18.89 10.43
C ILE A 145 0.29 -18.56 10.03
N ALA A 146 -0.72 -19.14 10.69
CA ALA A 146 -2.12 -18.97 10.32
C ALA A 146 -2.59 -17.50 10.23
N HIS A 147 -2.10 -16.62 11.11
CA HIS A 147 -2.42 -15.18 11.06
C HIS A 147 -1.89 -14.52 9.78
N TRP A 148 -0.65 -14.84 9.40
CA TRP A 148 -0.04 -14.36 8.16
C TRP A 148 -0.75 -14.91 6.92
N GLN A 149 -1.13 -16.20 6.93
CA GLN A 149 -1.92 -16.78 5.85
C GLN A 149 -3.29 -16.10 5.69
N GLY A 150 -3.92 -15.69 6.80
CA GLY A 150 -5.14 -14.88 6.77
C GLY A 150 -4.93 -13.56 6.02
N ILE A 151 -3.85 -12.84 6.32
CA ILE A 151 -3.49 -11.58 5.64
C ILE A 151 -3.24 -11.82 4.14
N VAL A 152 -2.42 -12.81 3.80
CA VAL A 152 -2.12 -13.18 2.40
C VAL A 152 -3.38 -13.53 1.64
N LYS A 153 -4.31 -14.27 2.27
CA LYS A 153 -5.61 -14.60 1.69
C LYS A 153 -6.45 -13.35 1.43
N SER A 154 -6.53 -12.42 2.39
CA SER A 154 -7.24 -11.14 2.20
C SER A 154 -6.65 -10.31 1.06
N LEU A 155 -5.31 -10.21 0.97
CA LEU A 155 -4.63 -9.54 -0.14
C LEU A 155 -4.98 -10.21 -1.48
N GLY A 156 -4.91 -11.54 -1.54
CA GLY A 156 -5.26 -12.32 -2.73
C GLY A 156 -6.72 -12.14 -3.15
N ASN A 157 -7.66 -12.16 -2.21
CA ASN A 157 -9.09 -11.94 -2.48
C ASN A 157 -9.34 -10.55 -3.06
N PHE A 158 -8.77 -9.50 -2.47
CA PHE A 158 -8.89 -8.13 -2.99
C PHE A 158 -8.28 -7.99 -4.37
N LEU A 159 -7.09 -8.56 -4.59
CA LEU A 159 -6.45 -8.55 -5.91
C LEU A 159 -7.36 -9.23 -6.94
N ASN A 160 -7.94 -10.39 -6.61
CA ASN A 160 -8.84 -11.10 -7.51
C ASN A 160 -10.09 -10.28 -7.84
N ILE A 161 -10.73 -9.65 -6.84
CA ILE A 161 -11.89 -8.77 -7.05
C ILE A 161 -11.53 -7.63 -8.01
N LEU A 162 -10.39 -6.97 -7.80
CA LEU A 162 -9.95 -5.85 -8.65
C LEU A 162 -9.64 -6.32 -10.09
N LYS A 163 -9.01 -7.49 -10.24
CA LYS A 163 -8.70 -8.09 -11.56
C LYS A 163 -9.95 -8.46 -12.33
N VAL A 164 -10.89 -9.20 -11.70
CA VAL A 164 -12.13 -9.65 -12.35
C VAL A 164 -12.99 -8.46 -12.80
N ASN A 165 -12.93 -7.34 -12.08
CA ASN A 165 -13.63 -6.10 -12.44
C ASN A 165 -12.82 -5.19 -13.40
N ASN A 166 -11.69 -5.67 -13.93
CA ASN A 166 -10.83 -4.95 -14.87
C ASN A 166 -10.40 -3.57 -14.34
N VAL A 167 -10.14 -3.45 -13.04
CA VAL A 167 -9.61 -2.20 -12.47
C VAL A 167 -8.22 -1.95 -13.06
N PRO A 168 -7.92 -0.74 -13.59
CA PRO A 168 -6.64 -0.45 -14.20
C PRO A 168 -5.44 -0.84 -13.29
N PRO A 169 -4.46 -1.62 -13.78
CA PRO A 169 -3.38 -2.17 -12.94
C PRO A 169 -2.60 -1.11 -12.15
N PHE A 170 -2.42 0.10 -12.70
CA PHE A 170 -1.74 1.18 -12.00
C PHE A 170 -2.47 1.63 -10.72
N LEU A 171 -3.81 1.59 -10.69
CA LEU A 171 -4.59 1.88 -9.48
C LEU A 171 -4.42 0.75 -8.47
N VAL A 172 -4.46 -0.51 -8.95
CA VAL A 172 -4.27 -1.69 -8.11
C VAL A 172 -2.89 -1.67 -7.43
N ARG A 173 -1.83 -1.38 -8.19
CA ARG A 173 -0.48 -1.17 -7.63
C ARG A 173 -0.48 -0.15 -6.51
N LYS A 174 -1.09 1.03 -6.73
CA LYS A 174 -1.15 2.09 -5.71
C LYS A 174 -1.93 1.66 -4.47
N VAL A 175 -2.98 0.87 -4.60
CA VAL A 175 -3.68 0.30 -3.43
C VAL A 175 -2.70 -0.55 -2.64
N PHE A 176 -2.03 -1.52 -3.26
CA PHE A 176 -1.15 -2.43 -2.54
C PHE A 176 0.10 -1.76 -1.97
N THR A 177 0.69 -0.78 -2.66
CA THR A 177 1.75 0.07 -2.08
C THR A 177 1.28 0.71 -0.77
N GLN A 178 0.08 1.31 -0.75
CA GLN A 178 -0.45 1.94 0.47
C GLN A 178 -0.79 0.92 1.58
N ILE A 179 -1.17 -0.30 1.21
CA ILE A 179 -1.43 -1.38 2.17
C ILE A 179 -0.13 -1.91 2.77
N PHE A 180 0.91 -2.13 1.97
CA PHE A 180 2.20 -2.58 2.46
C PHE A 180 2.87 -1.51 3.34
N SER A 181 2.75 -0.23 2.97
CA SER A 181 3.18 0.89 3.82
C SER A 181 2.45 0.90 5.16
N PHE A 182 1.14 0.63 5.16
CA PHE A 182 0.35 0.48 6.38
C PHE A 182 0.80 -0.72 7.24
N ILE A 183 1.03 -1.89 6.63
CA ILE A 183 1.55 -3.09 7.32
C ILE A 183 2.90 -2.76 7.98
N ASN A 184 3.81 -2.11 7.24
CA ASN A 184 5.11 -1.68 7.75
C ASN A 184 4.96 -0.84 9.02
N VAL A 185 4.16 0.22 8.96
CA VAL A 185 3.95 1.13 10.10
C VAL A 185 3.32 0.40 11.29
N GLN A 186 2.32 -0.44 11.06
CA GLN A 186 1.63 -1.16 12.15
C GLN A 186 2.57 -2.12 12.88
N LEU A 187 3.31 -2.94 12.15
CA LEU A 187 4.22 -3.93 12.74
C LEU A 187 5.44 -3.25 13.38
N PHE A 188 6.02 -2.26 12.70
CA PHE A 188 7.18 -1.55 13.22
C PHE A 188 6.85 -0.79 14.52
N ASN A 189 5.71 -0.08 14.55
CA ASN A 189 5.26 0.58 15.78
C ASN A 189 4.96 -0.44 16.89
N SER A 190 4.36 -1.59 16.55
CA SER A 190 4.12 -2.65 17.52
C SER A 190 5.40 -3.16 18.15
N LEU A 191 6.49 -3.32 17.39
CA LEU A 191 7.81 -3.69 17.95
C LEU A 191 8.39 -2.60 18.83
N LEU A 192 8.35 -1.33 18.39
CA LEU A 192 8.94 -0.22 19.13
C LEU A 192 8.24 0.03 20.47
N LEU A 193 6.92 -0.12 20.52
CA LEU A 193 6.12 0.14 21.71
C LEU A 193 6.07 -1.03 22.69
N ARG A 194 6.45 -2.24 22.25
CA ARG A 194 6.31 -3.48 23.03
C ARG A 194 7.64 -4.21 23.14
N ARG A 195 8.42 -3.87 24.17
CA ARG A 195 9.77 -4.44 24.40
C ARG A 195 9.76 -5.97 24.51
N GLU A 196 8.67 -6.56 25.00
CA GLU A 196 8.51 -8.01 25.11
C GLU A 196 8.38 -8.72 23.75
N CYS A 197 8.08 -7.99 22.68
CA CYS A 197 8.06 -8.51 21.31
C CYS A 197 9.46 -8.58 20.70
N CYS A 198 10.44 -7.83 21.21
CA CYS A 198 11.79 -7.74 20.67
C CYS A 198 12.69 -8.91 21.11
N SER A 199 12.39 -10.12 20.65
CA SER A 199 13.19 -11.33 20.89
C SER A 199 13.58 -12.03 19.60
N PHE A 200 14.64 -12.85 19.63
CA PHE A 200 15.06 -13.66 18.48
C PHE A 200 13.91 -14.54 17.96
N SER A 201 13.20 -15.23 18.87
CA SER A 201 12.08 -16.12 18.51
C SER A 201 10.91 -15.41 17.83
N ASN A 202 10.53 -14.22 18.31
CA ASN A 202 9.50 -13.41 17.64
C ASN A 202 10.03 -12.86 16.31
N GLY A 203 11.31 -12.50 16.25
CA GLY A 203 11.98 -12.08 15.03
C GLY A 203 11.86 -13.13 13.93
N GLU A 204 12.20 -14.39 14.23
CA GLU A 204 12.07 -15.50 13.28
C GLU A 204 10.61 -15.74 12.85
N TYR A 205 9.66 -15.60 13.76
CA TYR A 205 8.23 -15.70 13.43
C TYR A 205 7.79 -14.61 12.45
N VAL A 206 8.13 -13.34 12.71
CA VAL A 206 7.78 -12.23 11.81
C VAL A 206 8.53 -12.38 10.48
N LYS A 207 9.79 -12.84 10.50
CA LYS A 207 10.58 -13.11 9.29
C LYS A 207 9.90 -14.13 8.38
N ALA A 208 9.38 -15.23 8.93
CA ALA A 208 8.62 -16.21 8.17
C ALA A 208 7.35 -15.58 7.55
N GLY A 209 6.64 -14.74 8.31
CA GLY A 209 5.48 -14.01 7.81
C GLY A 209 5.79 -12.99 6.71
N LEU A 210 6.91 -12.28 6.82
CA LEU A 210 7.38 -11.37 5.77
C LEU A 210 7.73 -12.13 4.48
N ALA A 211 8.27 -13.35 4.57
CA ALA A 211 8.52 -14.18 3.40
C ALA A 211 7.22 -14.60 2.68
N GLU A 212 6.13 -14.82 3.40
CA GLU A 212 4.82 -15.06 2.80
C GLU A 212 4.28 -13.84 2.02
N LEU A 213 4.53 -12.63 2.55
CA LEU A 213 4.19 -11.38 1.85
C LEU A 213 5.06 -11.15 0.61
N GLU A 214 6.36 -11.46 0.69
CA GLU A 214 7.27 -11.42 -0.45
C GLU A 214 6.82 -12.38 -1.56
N HIS A 215 6.47 -13.61 -1.17
CA HIS A 215 5.95 -14.61 -2.09
C HIS A 215 4.61 -14.16 -2.72
N TRP A 216 3.73 -13.50 -1.96
CA TRP A 216 2.52 -12.90 -2.51
C TRP A 216 2.85 -11.83 -3.57
N CYS A 217 3.82 -10.95 -3.31
CA CYS A 217 4.27 -9.94 -4.29
C CYS A 217 4.78 -10.60 -5.58
N TYR A 218 5.61 -11.65 -5.47
CA TYR A 218 6.09 -12.41 -6.63
C TYR A 218 4.92 -12.97 -7.46
N ARG A 219 3.92 -13.57 -6.81
CA ARG A 219 2.74 -14.12 -7.48
C ARG A 219 1.83 -13.05 -8.09
N ALA A 220 1.75 -11.88 -7.46
CA ALA A 220 0.99 -10.74 -7.96
C ALA A 220 1.69 -10.04 -9.15
N THR A 221 2.96 -10.34 -9.39
CA THR A 221 3.83 -9.80 -10.45
C THR A 221 4.02 -8.28 -10.37
N ASP A 222 4.99 -7.77 -11.15
CA ASP A 222 5.22 -6.31 -11.25
C ASP A 222 3.95 -5.55 -11.73
N GLU A 223 3.08 -6.23 -12.49
CA GLU A 223 1.83 -5.65 -12.98
C GLU A 223 0.93 -5.15 -11.84
N TYR A 224 0.81 -5.90 -10.73
CA TYR A 224 -0.11 -5.56 -9.63
C TYR A 224 0.58 -5.25 -8.31
N ALA A 225 1.74 -5.83 -8.03
CA ALA A 225 2.50 -5.51 -6.81
C ALA A 225 3.38 -4.27 -7.01
N GLY A 226 4.05 -4.14 -8.16
CA GLY A 226 5.07 -3.12 -8.38
C GLY A 226 6.06 -3.03 -7.21
N SER A 227 6.33 -1.80 -6.75
CA SER A 227 7.23 -1.52 -5.61
C SER A 227 6.61 -1.74 -4.22
N ALA A 228 5.52 -2.49 -4.08
CA ALA A 228 4.86 -2.68 -2.78
C ALA A 228 5.78 -3.35 -1.74
N TRP A 229 6.68 -4.24 -2.16
CA TRP A 229 7.63 -4.91 -1.27
C TRP A 229 8.59 -3.93 -0.58
N ASP A 230 8.99 -2.87 -1.28
CA ASP A 230 9.94 -1.85 -0.78
C ASP A 230 9.36 -1.06 0.40
N GLU A 231 8.03 -0.97 0.50
CA GLU A 231 7.35 -0.28 1.60
C GLU A 231 7.56 -0.97 2.96
N LEU A 232 7.94 -2.26 2.97
CA LEU A 232 8.21 -3.03 4.19
C LEU A 232 9.63 -2.84 4.74
N LYS A 233 10.41 -1.88 4.22
CA LYS A 233 11.82 -1.69 4.58
C LYS A 233 12.10 -1.58 6.09
N HIS A 234 11.29 -0.84 6.85
CA HIS A 234 11.59 -0.59 8.26
C HIS A 234 11.35 -1.83 9.12
N ILE A 235 10.23 -2.53 8.91
CA ILE A 235 9.97 -3.79 9.60
C ILE A 235 10.99 -4.85 9.18
N ARG A 236 11.36 -4.92 7.90
CA ARG A 236 12.41 -5.85 7.42
C ARG A 236 13.75 -5.59 8.09
N GLN A 237 14.18 -4.33 8.19
CA GLN A 237 15.41 -3.96 8.89
C GLN A 237 15.34 -4.31 10.38
N ALA A 238 14.25 -3.97 11.07
CA ALA A 238 14.08 -4.28 12.49
C ALA A 238 14.12 -5.80 12.75
N ILE A 239 13.43 -6.57 11.92
CA ILE A 239 13.44 -8.03 12.03
C ILE A 239 14.82 -8.60 11.68
N GLY A 240 15.46 -8.10 10.63
CA GLY A 240 16.85 -8.41 10.29
C GLY A 240 17.75 -8.25 11.51
N PHE A 241 17.63 -7.14 12.23
CA PHE A 241 18.37 -6.90 13.45
C PHE A 241 18.01 -7.89 14.56
N LEU A 242 16.72 -8.18 14.76
CA LEU A 242 16.27 -9.11 15.80
C LEU A 242 16.81 -10.53 15.60
N VAL A 243 17.02 -10.98 14.36
CA VAL A 243 17.46 -12.34 14.03
C VAL A 243 18.97 -12.49 13.80
N ILE A 244 19.78 -11.44 14.00
CA ILE A 244 21.24 -11.59 13.97
C ILE A 244 21.69 -12.58 15.06
N HIS A 245 22.48 -13.58 14.68
CA HIS A 245 23.11 -14.51 15.61
C HIS A 245 24.37 -13.91 16.23
N GLN A 246 24.64 -14.27 17.50
CA GLN A 246 25.84 -13.85 18.23
C GLN A 246 26.05 -12.32 18.28
N LYS A 247 24.97 -11.52 18.32
CA LYS A 247 25.03 -10.04 18.35
C LYS A 247 26.05 -9.44 19.31
N PRO A 248 26.24 -9.94 20.55
CA PRO A 248 27.22 -9.36 21.47
C PRO A 248 28.68 -9.46 20.98
N LYS A 249 28.95 -10.31 19.98
CA LYS A 249 30.26 -10.49 19.37
C LYS A 249 30.45 -9.70 18.07
N LYS A 250 29.40 -9.01 17.58
CA LYS A 250 29.47 -8.23 16.35
C LYS A 250 29.74 -6.76 16.65
N THR A 251 30.52 -6.11 15.78
CA THR A 251 30.73 -4.66 15.83
C THR A 251 29.51 -3.92 15.28
N LEU A 252 29.42 -2.61 15.55
CA LEU A 252 28.36 -1.77 14.98
C LEU A 252 28.42 -1.73 13.45
N ASP A 253 29.62 -1.73 12.88
CA ASP A 253 29.83 -1.71 11.42
C ASP A 253 29.37 -3.02 10.77
N GLU A 254 29.68 -4.17 11.39
CA GLU A 254 29.20 -5.48 10.96
C GLU A 254 27.68 -5.57 11.01
N ILE A 255 27.05 -5.03 12.07
CA ILE A 255 25.60 -4.98 12.19
C ILE A 255 25.01 -4.04 11.14
N SER A 256 25.60 -2.87 10.92
CA SER A 256 25.11 -1.88 9.94
C SER A 256 25.14 -2.45 8.51
N HIS A 257 26.22 -3.14 8.16
CA HIS A 257 26.38 -3.80 6.86
C HIS A 257 25.36 -4.93 6.65
N ASP A 258 25.09 -5.74 7.67
CA ASP A 258 24.10 -6.84 7.60
C ASP A 258 22.65 -6.34 7.44
N LEU A 259 22.34 -5.13 7.95
CA LEU A 259 20.98 -4.57 7.96
C LEU A 259 20.65 -3.68 6.77
N CYS A 260 21.68 -3.01 6.26
CA CYS A 260 21.62 -2.16 5.09
C CYS A 260 22.57 -2.74 4.06
N PRO A 261 22.20 -3.85 3.37
CA PRO A 261 22.92 -4.19 2.16
C PRO A 261 22.79 -2.97 1.25
N VAL A 262 23.92 -2.31 0.99
CA VAL A 262 24.03 -1.24 0.00
C VAL A 262 23.28 -1.75 -1.22
N SER A 263 22.22 -1.05 -1.64
CA SER A 263 21.34 -1.46 -2.73
C SER A 263 22.15 -1.99 -3.91
N GLY A 264 22.28 -3.31 -3.95
CA GLY A 264 23.07 -4.05 -4.91
C GLY A 264 22.11 -4.99 -5.59
N GLU A 265 21.64 -4.55 -6.75
CA GLU A 265 21.15 -5.37 -7.86
C GLU A 265 20.21 -6.52 -7.47
N ILE A 266 18.91 -6.24 -7.54
CA ILE A 266 17.91 -7.27 -7.77
C ILE A 266 18.05 -7.66 -9.25
N HIS A 267 18.54 -8.88 -9.51
CA HIS A 267 18.40 -9.57 -10.80
C HIS A 267 16.96 -10.06 -11.01
#